data_AF-A0A7S2QW47-F1
#
_entry.id   AF-A0A7S2QW47-F1
#
_cell.length_a   1.000
_cell.length_b   1.000
_cell.length_c   1.000
_cell.angle_alpha   90.00
_cell.angle_beta   90.00
_cell.angle_gamma   90.00
#
_symmetry.space_group_name_H-M   'P 1'
#
loop_
_entity.id
_entity.type
_entity.pdbx_description
1 polymer ?
#
loop_
_entity_poly.entity_id
_entity_poly.type
_entity_poly.pdbx_seq_one_letter_code
_entity_poly.pdbx_strand_id
1 'polypeptide(L)'
;DFWYWMPIYGPIGLFLSFMARSASKVICDWTAVVQLRHPNEVGGAFFSASFFITIILGMVAADGYKRREDNSNGDIQGEYQIDENVVFYMMCGICLCTTLSYAALLLSIKRKYLTTFISTTTSNEMAQSVFLDNNDDVNKFAIFGDNTHKWKYKIGEDVKIWLNERLPNWLDEHPDWFTDKRMSIIPEEMIMDQELLKRVRLKNVQWVVEEERRGSISMIVPSSRRKSISKSRKQRDSRSLRSIEEGLKEISSEADKSSEGKGGATSSEDTGLEKSCYKEEIV
;
A
#
# COMPACT_ATOMS: atom_id res chain seq x y z
N ASP A 1 14.09 -5.39 15.02
CA ASP A 1 14.44 -4.15 14.31
C ASP A 1 15.41 -4.34 13.13
N PHE A 2 16.21 -5.42 13.04
CA PHE A 2 17.19 -5.58 11.93
C PHE A 2 16.59 -5.59 10.51
N TRP A 3 15.40 -6.18 10.33
CA TRP A 3 14.71 -6.20 9.04
C TRP A 3 14.35 -4.79 8.56
N TYR A 4 14.62 -4.52 7.28
CA TYR A 4 14.17 -3.30 6.61
C TYR A 4 12.64 -3.27 6.49
N TRP A 5 12.07 -2.08 6.33
CA TRP A 5 10.60 -1.90 6.33
C TRP A 5 9.94 -2.51 5.10
N MET A 6 10.63 -2.59 3.96
CA MET A 6 10.11 -3.24 2.76
C MET A 6 9.85 -4.74 2.98
N PRO A 7 8.72 -5.29 2.46
CA PRO A 7 8.31 -6.68 2.66
C PRO A 7 9.09 -7.65 1.76
N ILE A 8 10.40 -7.75 1.98
CA ILE A 8 11.29 -8.70 1.31
C ILE A 8 11.68 -9.78 2.31
N TYR A 9 11.35 -11.02 1.98
CA TYR A 9 11.53 -12.18 2.86
C TYR A 9 12.70 -13.06 2.45
N GLY A 10 13.18 -13.87 3.39
CA GLY A 10 14.26 -14.84 3.17
C GLY A 10 15.67 -14.26 3.24
N PRO A 11 16.70 -15.04 2.84
CA PRO A 11 18.11 -14.66 2.95
C PRO A 11 18.46 -13.38 2.20
N ILE A 12 17.84 -13.16 1.03
CA ILE A 12 18.01 -11.94 0.25
C ILE A 12 17.49 -10.70 0.99
N GLY A 13 16.39 -10.84 1.73
CA GLY A 13 15.84 -9.76 2.55
C GLY A 13 16.76 -9.35 3.68
N LEU A 14 17.45 -10.32 4.31
CA LEU A 14 18.48 -10.03 5.34
C LEU A 14 19.67 -9.28 4.74
N PHE A 15 20.18 -9.75 3.59
CA PHE A 15 21.29 -9.10 2.90
C PHE A 15 20.95 -7.67 2.46
N LEU A 16 19.77 -7.47 1.84
CA LEU A 16 19.30 -6.14 1.46
C LEU A 16 19.07 -5.23 2.67
N SER A 17 18.56 -5.78 3.78
CA SER A 17 18.40 -5.01 5.02
C SER A 17 19.74 -4.52 5.55
N PHE A 18 20.77 -5.38 5.56
CA PHE A 18 22.12 -5.01 5.94
C PHE A 18 22.67 -3.90 5.03
N MET A 19 22.61 -4.10 3.70
CA MET A 19 23.11 -3.13 2.72
C MET A 19 22.40 -1.77 2.84
N ALA A 20 21.07 -1.75 2.90
CA ALA A 20 20.29 -0.52 3.03
C ALA A 20 20.62 0.22 4.33
N ARG A 21 20.66 -0.48 5.46
CA ARG A 21 21.02 0.09 6.77
C ARG A 21 22.44 0.68 6.76
N SER A 22 23.40 -0.05 6.22
CA SER A 22 24.79 0.39 6.13
C SER A 22 24.93 1.60 5.21
N ALA A 23 24.30 1.58 4.03
CA ALA A 23 24.31 2.70 3.10
C ALA A 23 23.67 3.95 3.70
N SER A 24 22.46 3.82 4.29
CA SER A 24 21.78 4.93 4.98
C SER A 24 22.64 5.51 6.10
N LYS A 25 23.34 4.67 6.88
CA LYS A 25 24.24 5.14 7.93
C LYS A 25 25.42 5.92 7.37
N VAL A 26 26.11 5.39 6.36
CA VAL A 26 27.25 6.07 5.71
C VAL A 26 26.81 7.41 5.13
N ILE A 27 25.72 7.43 4.37
CA ILE A 27 25.18 8.68 3.80
C ILE A 27 24.86 9.67 4.92
N CYS A 28 24.16 9.23 5.96
CA CYS A 28 23.79 10.07 7.10
C CYS A 28 25.01 10.69 7.78
N ASP A 29 26.08 9.93 7.98
CA ASP A 29 27.28 10.41 8.67
C ASP A 29 28.05 11.45 7.86
N TRP A 30 28.17 11.25 6.54
CA TRP A 30 28.94 12.15 5.67
C TRP A 30 28.17 13.41 5.26
N THR A 31 26.84 13.34 5.22
CA THR A 31 26.01 14.41 4.64
C THR A 31 25.06 15.07 5.63
N ALA A 32 24.87 14.48 6.82
CA ALA A 32 23.89 14.92 7.81
C ALA A 32 22.47 15.12 7.24
N VAL A 33 22.08 14.34 6.22
CA VAL A 33 20.76 14.44 5.58
C VAL A 33 19.64 14.14 6.58
N VAL A 34 18.87 15.17 6.93
CA VAL A 34 17.82 15.14 7.95
C VAL A 34 16.65 14.21 7.57
N GLN A 35 16.48 13.88 6.30
CA GLN A 35 15.41 12.97 5.84
C GLN A 35 15.63 11.53 6.36
N LEU A 36 16.88 11.11 6.58
CA LEU A 36 17.21 9.78 7.12
C LEU A 36 16.96 9.64 8.62
N ARG A 37 16.47 10.72 9.27
CA ARG A 37 16.01 10.71 10.68
C ARG A 37 14.79 9.82 10.90
N HIS A 38 14.07 9.45 9.84
CA HIS A 38 12.89 8.63 9.95
C HIS A 38 13.19 7.31 10.70
N PRO A 39 12.31 6.82 11.61
CA PRO A 39 12.55 5.58 12.35
C PRO A 39 12.79 4.34 11.49
N ASN A 40 12.30 4.31 10.25
CA ASN A 40 12.59 3.22 9.31
C ASN A 40 14.04 3.20 8.80
N GLU A 41 14.78 4.31 8.94
CA GLU A 41 16.16 4.46 8.51
C GLU A 41 17.12 4.44 9.71
N VAL A 42 17.61 5.61 10.16
CA VAL A 42 18.56 5.74 11.27
C VAL A 42 17.85 6.01 12.60
N GLY A 43 16.70 6.68 12.55
CA GLY A 43 15.97 7.12 13.73
C GLY A 43 16.48 8.45 14.31
N GLY A 44 15.59 9.11 15.07
CA GLY A 44 15.79 10.46 15.59
C GLY A 44 16.98 10.59 16.52
N ALA A 45 16.94 9.85 17.63
CA ALA A 45 17.97 9.92 18.67
C ALA A 45 19.36 9.55 18.14
N PHE A 46 19.46 8.48 17.33
CA PHE A 46 20.72 8.04 16.74
C PHE A 46 21.29 9.02 15.72
N PHE A 47 20.43 9.66 14.92
CA PHE A 47 20.83 10.75 14.01
C PHE A 47 21.47 11.89 14.80
N SER A 48 20.78 12.39 15.84
CA SER A 48 21.27 13.50 16.67
C SER A 48 22.58 13.13 17.38
N ALA A 49 22.66 11.92 17.95
CA ALA A 49 23.87 11.44 18.61
C ALA A 49 25.05 11.33 17.65
N SER A 50 24.84 10.78 16.44
CA SER A 50 25.90 10.64 15.42
C SER A 50 26.43 12.01 14.98
N PHE A 51 25.54 13.00 14.85
CA PHE A 51 25.92 14.38 14.54
C PHE A 51 26.84 14.98 15.61
N PHE A 52 26.46 14.87 16.90
CA PHE A 52 27.31 15.38 18.00
C PHE A 52 28.61 14.61 18.14
N ILE A 53 28.60 13.28 17.99
CA ILE A 53 29.81 12.47 18.00
C ILE A 53 30.76 12.92 16.87
N THR A 54 30.24 13.25 15.70
CA THR A 54 31.06 13.73 14.57
C THR A 54 31.76 15.05 14.90
N ILE A 55 31.05 15.98 15.54
CA ILE A 55 31.66 17.25 16.00
C ILE A 55 32.75 16.97 17.04
N ILE A 56 32.48 16.12 18.04
CA ILE A 56 33.45 15.77 19.08
C ILE A 56 34.68 15.10 18.48
N LEU A 57 34.50 14.12 17.60
CA LEU A 57 35.60 13.43 16.92
C LEU A 57 36.42 14.39 16.05
N GLY A 58 35.78 15.32 15.34
CA GLY A 58 36.48 16.36 14.57
C GLY A 58 37.37 17.22 15.46
N MET A 59 36.88 17.63 16.63
CA MET A 59 37.66 18.42 17.60
C MET A 59 38.82 17.62 18.20
N VAL A 60 38.58 16.35 18.59
CA VAL A 60 39.62 15.46 19.11
C VAL A 60 40.69 15.18 18.05
N ALA A 61 40.31 15.02 16.77
CA ALA A 61 41.25 14.84 15.68
C ALA A 61 42.12 16.09 15.45
N ALA A 62 41.53 17.28 15.53
CA ALA A 62 42.28 18.54 15.40
C ALA A 62 43.25 18.76 16.57
N ASP A 63 42.82 18.47 17.80
CA ASP A 63 43.69 18.52 18.99
C ASP A 63 44.82 17.50 18.90
N GLY A 64 44.52 16.27 18.48
CA GLY A 64 45.50 15.21 18.27
C GLY A 64 46.51 15.54 17.17
N TYR A 65 46.08 16.21 16.09
CA TYR A 65 46.98 16.68 15.03
C TYR A 65 47.96 17.72 15.57
N LYS A 66 47.43 18.77 16.23
CA LYS A 66 48.25 19.83 16.84
C LYS A 66 49.27 19.26 17.83
N ARG A 67 48.81 18.38 18.73
CA ARG A 67 49.67 17.75 19.73
C ARG A 67 50.76 16.86 19.13
N ARG A 68 50.54 16.25 17.96
CA ARG A 68 51.55 15.45 17.28
C ARG A 68 52.67 16.31 16.69
N GLU A 69 52.32 17.48 16.18
CA GLU A 69 53.26 18.44 15.61
C GLU A 69 54.12 19.08 16.72
N ASP A 70 53.50 19.53 17.82
CA ASP A 70 54.19 20.04 19.02
C ASP A 70 55.26 19.08 19.58
N ASN A 71 55.01 17.76 19.52
CA ASN A 71 55.93 16.74 20.04
C ASN A 71 56.97 16.27 19.01
N SER A 72 56.80 16.60 17.74
CA SER A 72 57.75 16.26 16.68
C SER A 72 58.78 17.39 16.62
N ASN A 73 59.95 17.20 17.24
CA ASN A 73 61.07 18.17 17.28
C ASN A 73 61.65 18.46 15.87
N GLY A 74 60.88 19.07 14.97
CA GLY A 74 61.32 19.57 13.65
C GLY A 74 61.75 18.52 12.62
N ASP A 75 61.77 17.22 12.93
CA ASP A 75 62.42 16.19 12.10
C ASP A 75 61.58 15.66 10.92
N ILE A 76 60.32 16.05 10.78
CA ILE A 76 59.46 15.62 9.66
C ILE A 76 59.38 16.73 8.63
N GLN A 77 60.41 16.83 7.78
CA GLN A 77 60.45 17.74 6.64
C GLN A 77 59.66 17.13 5.46
N GLY A 78 58.33 17.23 5.51
CA GLY A 78 57.43 16.89 4.41
C GLY A 78 57.02 18.14 3.62
N GLU A 79 56.99 18.04 2.29
CA GLU A 79 56.89 19.11 1.28
C GLU A 79 55.56 19.92 1.27
N TYR A 80 54.64 19.69 2.21
CA TYR A 80 53.39 20.43 2.36
C TYR A 80 53.00 20.53 3.85
N GLN A 81 53.61 21.45 4.58
CA GLN A 81 53.29 21.73 5.99
C GLN A 81 52.14 22.75 6.04
N ILE A 82 50.92 22.29 6.26
CA ILE A 82 49.79 23.19 6.60
C ILE A 82 49.94 23.52 8.08
N ASP A 83 50.03 24.81 8.41
CA ASP A 83 50.12 25.31 9.79
C ASP A 83 49.04 24.66 10.67
N GLU A 84 49.46 24.00 11.75
CA GLU A 84 48.62 23.37 12.77
C GLU A 84 47.48 24.27 13.25
N ASN A 85 47.74 25.57 13.38
CA ASN A 85 46.77 26.53 13.87
C ASN A 85 45.72 26.79 12.78
N VAL A 86 46.13 26.81 11.51
CA VAL A 86 45.20 26.89 10.38
C VAL A 86 44.30 25.66 10.35
N VAL A 87 44.84 24.45 10.49
CA VAL A 87 44.04 23.21 10.53
C VAL A 87 43.04 23.25 11.70
N PHE A 88 43.50 23.62 12.89
CA PHE A 88 42.68 23.69 14.10
C PHE A 88 41.57 24.74 13.97
N TYR A 89 41.88 25.96 13.51
CA TYR A 89 40.89 27.03 13.33
C TYR A 89 39.90 26.70 12.22
N MET A 90 40.34 26.08 11.12
CA MET A 90 39.46 25.61 10.05
C MET A 90 38.49 24.55 10.56
N MET A 91 38.97 23.56 11.34
CA MET A 91 38.11 22.55 11.95
C MET A 91 37.11 23.18 12.94
N CYS A 92 37.58 24.08 13.82
CA CYS A 92 36.71 24.82 14.74
C CYS A 92 35.63 25.59 13.97
N GLY A 93 36.01 26.26 12.88
CA GLY A 93 35.10 27.02 12.04
C GLY A 93 34.03 26.15 11.39
N ILE A 94 34.41 24.99 10.85
CA ILE A 94 33.47 24.03 10.26
C ILE A 94 32.51 23.48 11.33
N CYS A 95 33.03 23.04 12.48
CA CYS A 95 32.22 22.56 13.60
C CYS A 95 31.24 23.61 14.12
N LEU A 96 31.65 24.88 14.18
CA LEU A 96 30.80 25.99 14.58
C LEU A 96 29.72 26.26 13.53
N CYS A 97 30.07 26.28 12.24
CA CYS A 97 29.12 26.48 11.15
C CYS A 97 28.08 25.35 11.08
N THR A 98 28.50 24.09 11.24
CA THR A 98 27.58 22.94 11.26
C THR A 98 26.65 22.99 12.46
N THR A 99 27.17 23.32 13.65
CA THR A 99 26.37 23.47 14.87
C THR A 99 25.34 24.59 14.73
N LEU A 100 25.74 25.75 14.21
CA LEU A 100 24.83 26.89 13.98
C LEU A 100 23.77 26.54 12.93
N SER A 101 24.14 25.83 11.87
CA SER A 101 23.19 25.37 10.84
C SER A 101 22.16 24.40 11.42
N TYR A 102 22.61 23.45 12.24
CA TYR A 102 21.73 22.52 12.94
C TYR A 102 20.81 23.23 13.94
N ALA A 103 21.35 24.17 14.71
CA ALA A 103 20.55 24.99 15.63
C ALA A 103 19.49 25.83 14.88
N ALA A 104 19.86 26.46 13.76
CA ALA A 104 18.93 27.19 12.91
C ALA A 104 17.82 26.28 12.36
N LEU A 105 18.17 25.05 11.97
CA LEU A 105 17.19 24.04 11.54
C LEU A 105 16.22 23.67 12.67
N LEU A 106 16.70 23.46 13.90
CA LEU A 106 15.83 23.19 15.05
C LEU A 106 14.92 24.39 15.36
N LEU A 107 15.43 25.62 15.26
CA LEU A 107 14.63 26.83 15.46
C LEU A 107 13.58 27.04 14.36
N SER A 108 13.86 26.60 13.13
CA SER A 108 12.95 26.71 11.99
C SER A 108 11.82 25.67 12.01
N ILE A 109 11.95 24.58 12.77
CA ILE A 109 10.96 23.49 12.81
C ILE A 109 9.86 23.79 13.84
N LYS A 110 8.62 23.39 13.53
CA LYS A 110 7.51 23.49 14.49
C LYS A 110 7.84 22.68 15.75
N ARG A 111 7.67 23.28 16.93
CA ARG A 111 8.05 22.68 18.23
C ARG A 111 7.55 21.24 18.45
N LYS A 112 6.36 20.91 17.94
CA LYS A 112 5.79 19.55 18.02
C LYS A 112 6.69 18.48 17.38
N TYR A 113 7.49 18.82 16.37
CA TYR A 113 8.37 17.87 15.69
C TYR A 113 9.78 17.82 16.27
N LEU A 114 10.14 18.69 17.22
CA LEU A 114 11.47 18.63 17.86
C LEU A 114 11.65 17.33 18.65
N THR A 115 10.58 16.80 19.22
CA THR A 115 10.59 15.50 19.90
C THR A 115 10.98 14.36 18.95
N THR A 116 10.80 14.52 17.64
CA THR A 116 11.23 13.50 16.66
C THR A 116 12.74 13.39 16.49
N PHE A 117 13.53 14.36 16.99
CA PHE A 117 15.00 14.30 17.00
C PHE A 117 15.56 13.55 18.21
N ILE A 118 14.75 13.39 19.26
CA ILE A 118 15.14 12.71 20.50
C ILE A 118 14.33 11.41 20.66
N SER A 119 13.32 11.21 19.83
CA SER A 119 12.53 9.99 19.78
C SER A 119 13.44 8.78 19.53
N THR A 120 13.31 7.81 20.42
CA THR A 120 13.91 6.48 20.35
C THR A 120 12.93 5.45 19.78
N THR A 121 11.84 5.91 19.14
CA THR A 121 10.84 5.02 18.54
C THR A 121 11.54 4.14 17.50
N THR A 122 11.38 2.82 17.65
CA THR A 122 11.96 1.85 16.73
C THR A 122 11.14 1.76 15.44
N SER A 123 11.73 1.28 14.36
CA SER A 123 10.98 1.03 13.12
C SER A 123 9.84 0.04 13.34
N ASN A 124 10.07 -0.96 14.20
CA ASN A 124 9.03 -1.91 14.60
C ASN A 124 7.85 -1.25 15.33
N GLU A 125 8.13 -0.38 16.31
CA GLU A 125 7.08 0.34 17.05
C GLU A 125 6.30 1.31 16.15
N MET A 126 6.99 1.97 15.22
CA MET A 126 6.34 2.83 14.23
C MET A 126 5.40 2.03 13.31
N ALA A 127 5.82 0.88 12.80
CA ALA A 127 4.97 0.01 12.00
C ALA A 127 3.73 -0.46 12.81
N GLN A 128 3.91 -0.72 14.11
CA GLN A 128 2.81 -1.11 15.00
C GLN A 128 1.86 0.05 15.30
N SER A 129 2.38 1.26 15.50
CA SER A 129 1.59 2.44 15.84
C SER A 129 0.65 2.83 14.69
N VAL A 130 1.02 2.53 13.43
CA VAL A 130 0.12 2.71 12.28
C VAL A 130 -1.19 1.93 12.45
N PHE A 131 -1.17 0.76 13.08
CA PHE A 131 -2.38 -0.01 13.34
C PHE A 131 -3.08 0.40 14.65
N LEU A 132 -2.30 0.63 15.71
CA LEU A 132 -2.83 0.88 17.06
C LEU A 132 -3.41 2.29 17.23
N ASP A 133 -2.81 3.31 16.61
CA ASP A 133 -3.16 4.72 16.85
C ASP A 133 -4.22 5.24 15.86
N ASN A 134 -4.43 4.53 14.74
CA ASN A 134 -5.41 4.92 13.74
C ASN A 134 -6.76 4.25 13.99
N ASN A 135 -7.85 4.96 13.71
CA ASN A 135 -9.21 4.40 13.77
C ASN A 135 -9.77 4.05 12.39
N ASP A 136 -9.17 4.58 11.33
CA ASP A 136 -9.61 4.38 9.95
C ASP A 136 -9.05 3.07 9.37
N ASP A 137 -9.91 2.28 8.74
CA ASP A 137 -9.57 0.99 8.15
C ASP A 137 -8.52 1.14 7.04
N VAL A 138 -8.55 2.24 6.28
CA VAL A 138 -7.58 2.51 5.20
C VAL A 138 -6.17 2.65 5.75
N ASN A 139 -6.02 3.37 6.88
CA ASN A 139 -4.74 3.61 7.53
C ASN A 139 -4.25 2.36 8.27
N LYS A 140 -5.15 1.63 8.95
CA LYS A 140 -4.81 0.35 9.58
C LYS A 140 -4.30 -0.66 8.56
N PHE A 141 -4.90 -0.69 7.36
CA PHE A 141 -4.48 -1.59 6.29
C PHE A 141 -3.04 -1.35 5.80
N ALA A 142 -2.49 -0.14 6.00
CA ALA A 142 -1.13 0.18 5.59
C ALA A 142 -0.06 -0.71 6.28
N ILE A 143 -0.40 -1.35 7.41
CA ILE A 143 0.47 -2.30 8.11
C ILE A 143 0.94 -3.46 7.21
N PHE A 144 0.12 -3.88 6.25
CA PHE A 144 0.48 -4.94 5.30
C PHE A 144 1.52 -4.50 4.27
N GLY A 145 1.75 -3.19 4.12
CA GLY A 145 2.83 -2.65 3.32
C GLY A 145 4.20 -2.80 3.97
N ASP A 146 4.25 -2.97 5.30
CA ASP A 146 5.48 -3.19 6.05
C ASP A 146 5.80 -4.68 6.19
N ASN A 147 7.09 -4.98 6.35
CA ASN A 147 7.58 -6.32 6.59
C ASN A 147 6.89 -6.96 7.82
N THR A 148 6.27 -8.13 7.63
CA THR A 148 5.54 -8.85 8.71
C THR A 148 6.39 -9.10 9.95
N HIS A 149 7.71 -9.27 9.82
CA HIS A 149 8.61 -9.44 10.97
C HIS A 149 8.61 -8.23 11.94
N LYS A 150 8.13 -7.05 11.51
CA LYS A 150 8.08 -5.83 12.33
C LYS A 150 6.90 -5.77 13.28
N TRP A 151 5.78 -6.38 12.92
CA TRP A 151 4.51 -6.22 13.64
C TRP A 151 3.86 -7.53 14.05
N LYS A 152 4.03 -8.61 13.27
CA LYS A 152 3.34 -9.89 13.48
C LYS A 152 3.58 -10.51 14.87
N TYR A 153 4.77 -10.35 15.43
CA TYR A 153 5.11 -10.94 16.73
C TYR A 153 4.33 -10.34 17.91
N LYS A 154 3.87 -9.08 17.80
CA LYS A 154 3.26 -8.34 18.92
C LYS A 154 1.78 -8.06 18.71
N ILE A 155 1.40 -7.67 17.50
CA ILE A 155 0.02 -7.30 17.15
C ILE A 155 -0.58 -8.21 16.08
N GLY A 156 0.08 -9.31 15.74
CA GLY A 156 -0.38 -10.22 14.68
C GLY A 156 -1.79 -10.77 14.95
N GLU A 157 -2.09 -11.11 16.21
CA GLU A 157 -3.42 -11.63 16.58
C GLU A 157 -4.49 -10.54 16.48
N ASP A 158 -4.23 -9.34 16.99
CA ASP A 158 -5.16 -8.22 16.91
C ASP A 158 -5.47 -7.83 15.46
N VAL A 159 -4.44 -7.80 14.61
CA VAL A 159 -4.58 -7.55 13.16
C VAL A 159 -5.40 -8.67 12.51
N LYS A 160 -5.18 -9.92 12.93
CA LYS A 160 -5.92 -11.08 12.41
C LYS A 160 -7.40 -11.00 12.78
N ILE A 161 -7.73 -10.69 14.03
CA ILE A 161 -9.13 -10.54 14.49
C ILE A 161 -9.81 -9.41 13.69
N TRP A 162 -9.22 -8.21 13.68
CA TRP A 162 -9.75 -7.06 12.95
C TRP A 162 -9.95 -7.34 11.45
N LEU A 163 -8.97 -8.00 10.81
CA LEU A 163 -9.06 -8.33 9.40
C LEU A 163 -10.26 -9.25 9.14
N ASN A 164 -10.44 -10.31 9.93
CA ASN A 164 -11.53 -11.27 9.70
C ASN A 164 -12.91 -10.69 10.02
N GLU A 165 -13.01 -9.72 10.93
CA GLU A 165 -14.26 -8.98 11.18
C GLU A 165 -14.65 -8.05 10.03
N ARG A 166 -13.67 -7.37 9.42
CA ARG A 166 -13.92 -6.32 8.41
C ARG A 166 -13.92 -6.84 6.97
N LEU A 167 -13.12 -7.87 6.68
CA LEU A 167 -12.93 -8.41 5.34
C LEU A 167 -14.22 -8.86 4.64
N PRO A 168 -15.20 -9.51 5.30
CA PRO A 168 -16.48 -9.85 4.67
C PRO A 168 -17.21 -8.61 4.14
N ASN A 169 -17.30 -7.55 4.96
CA ASN A 169 -17.96 -6.31 4.58
C ASN A 169 -17.26 -5.66 3.39
N TRP A 170 -15.93 -5.62 3.37
CA TRP A 170 -15.19 -5.05 2.23
C TRP A 170 -15.37 -5.86 0.94
N LEU A 171 -15.54 -7.18 1.04
CA LEU A 171 -15.77 -8.05 -0.11
C LEU A 171 -17.18 -7.88 -0.70
N ASP A 172 -18.15 -7.47 0.11
CA ASP A 172 -19.54 -7.25 -0.29
C ASP A 172 -19.77 -5.80 -0.75
N GLU A 173 -19.28 -4.82 0.01
CA GLU A 173 -19.46 -3.38 -0.26
C GLU A 173 -18.52 -2.84 -1.35
N HIS A 174 -17.37 -3.51 -1.60
CA HIS A 174 -16.39 -3.10 -2.60
C HIS A 174 -15.94 -1.62 -2.49
N PRO A 175 -15.34 -1.20 -1.36
CA PRO A 175 -14.92 0.19 -1.20
C PRO A 175 -13.78 0.56 -2.16
N ASP A 176 -13.78 1.79 -2.68
CA ASP A 176 -12.85 2.28 -3.71
C ASP A 176 -11.37 2.07 -3.35
N TRP A 177 -11.04 2.14 -2.06
CA TRP A 177 -9.68 1.97 -1.58
C TRP A 177 -9.21 0.50 -1.58
N PHE A 178 -10.13 -0.47 -1.51
CA PHE A 178 -9.84 -1.90 -1.40
C PHE A 178 -9.78 -2.57 -2.77
N THR A 179 -8.75 -2.21 -3.53
CA THR A 179 -8.48 -2.74 -4.88
C THR A 179 -7.87 -4.15 -4.83
N ASP A 180 -7.90 -4.88 -5.95
CA ASP A 180 -7.26 -6.20 -6.14
C ASP A 180 -5.79 -6.22 -5.72
N LYS A 181 -5.06 -5.13 -5.97
CA LYS A 181 -3.68 -4.98 -5.49
C LYS A 181 -3.59 -5.09 -3.96
N ARG A 182 -4.50 -4.47 -3.22
CA ARG A 182 -4.52 -4.55 -1.75
C ARG A 182 -4.89 -5.95 -1.28
N MET A 183 -5.88 -6.57 -1.92
CA MET A 183 -6.26 -7.97 -1.65
C MET A 183 -5.07 -8.94 -1.83
N SER A 184 -4.21 -8.69 -2.84
CA SER A 184 -3.05 -9.56 -3.10
C SER A 184 -1.97 -9.50 -2.02
N ILE A 185 -1.83 -8.37 -1.31
CA ILE A 185 -0.77 -8.14 -0.31
C ILE A 185 -1.07 -8.90 1.00
N ILE A 186 -2.33 -9.23 1.27
CA ILE A 186 -2.75 -9.91 2.50
C ILE A 186 -2.13 -11.32 2.55
N PRO A 187 -1.35 -11.65 3.60
CA PRO A 187 -0.82 -13.00 3.79
C PRO A 187 -1.94 -14.01 4.09
N GLU A 188 -1.87 -15.21 3.52
CA GLU A 188 -2.92 -16.23 3.64
C GLU A 188 -3.14 -16.69 5.07
N GLU A 189 -2.06 -16.74 5.86
CA GLU A 189 -2.09 -17.08 7.29
C GLU A 189 -2.92 -16.12 8.16
N MET A 190 -3.21 -14.91 7.66
CA MET A 190 -4.00 -13.90 8.37
C MET A 190 -5.51 -14.10 8.16
N ILE A 191 -5.93 -14.95 7.23
CA ILE A 191 -7.34 -15.23 6.95
C ILE A 191 -7.73 -16.53 7.66
N MET A 192 -8.71 -16.47 8.56
CA MET A 192 -9.16 -17.62 9.37
C MET A 192 -10.08 -18.54 8.59
N ASP A 193 -11.01 -17.95 7.83
CA ASP A 193 -12.02 -18.68 7.08
C ASP A 193 -11.50 -19.09 5.70
N GLN A 194 -11.50 -20.40 5.43
CA GLN A 194 -11.13 -20.97 4.14
C GLN A 194 -12.05 -20.51 3.00
N GLU A 195 -13.32 -20.21 3.30
CA GLU A 195 -14.26 -19.73 2.29
C GLU A 195 -14.00 -18.26 1.92
N LEU A 196 -13.66 -17.42 2.90
CA LEU A 196 -13.18 -16.06 2.66
C LEU A 196 -11.87 -16.06 1.86
N LEU A 197 -10.94 -16.96 2.21
CA LEU A 197 -9.69 -17.11 1.47
C LEU A 197 -9.93 -17.45 -0.01
N LYS A 198 -10.83 -18.39 -0.29
CA LYS A 198 -11.24 -18.71 -1.67
C LYS A 198 -11.83 -17.49 -2.36
N ARG A 199 -12.73 -16.73 -1.73
CA ARG A 199 -13.34 -15.53 -2.34
C ARG A 199 -12.30 -14.46 -2.69
N VAL A 200 -11.34 -14.20 -1.79
CA VAL A 200 -10.24 -13.25 -2.02
C VAL A 200 -9.37 -13.70 -3.19
N ARG A 201 -9.00 -14.99 -3.25
CA ARG A 201 -8.10 -15.52 -4.30
C ARG A 201 -8.81 -15.74 -5.64
N LEU A 202 -10.08 -16.14 -5.66
CA LEU A 202 -10.87 -16.32 -6.89
C LEU A 202 -11.16 -15.00 -7.60
N LYS A 203 -11.48 -13.93 -6.86
CA LYS A 203 -11.61 -12.59 -7.45
C LYS A 203 -10.30 -12.12 -8.10
N ASN A 204 -9.16 -12.36 -7.44
CA ASN A 204 -7.84 -12.05 -7.99
C ASN A 204 -7.55 -12.82 -9.30
N VAL A 205 -7.88 -14.11 -9.38
CA VAL A 205 -7.67 -14.91 -10.61
C VAL A 205 -8.59 -14.47 -11.74
N GLN A 206 -9.87 -14.20 -11.46
CA GLN A 206 -10.80 -13.69 -12.47
C GLN A 206 -10.30 -12.36 -13.05
N TRP A 207 -9.79 -11.46 -12.21
CA TRP A 207 -9.19 -10.21 -12.67
C TRP A 207 -7.96 -10.44 -13.55
N VAL A 208 -7.02 -11.30 -13.16
CA VAL A 208 -5.82 -11.61 -13.97
C VAL A 208 -6.21 -12.14 -15.36
N VAL A 209 -7.19 -13.04 -15.42
CA VAL A 209 -7.70 -13.59 -16.68
C VAL A 209 -8.42 -12.52 -17.53
N GLU A 210 -9.16 -11.61 -16.90
CA GLU A 210 -9.84 -10.50 -17.57
C GLU A 210 -8.85 -9.48 -18.12
N GLU A 211 -7.77 -9.17 -17.39
CA GLU A 211 -6.68 -8.28 -17.78
C GLU A 211 -5.90 -8.87 -18.98
N GLU A 212 -5.55 -10.16 -18.94
CA GLU A 212 -4.93 -10.86 -20.06
C GLU A 212 -5.83 -10.88 -21.29
N ARG A 213 -7.14 -11.08 -21.13
CA ARG A 213 -8.11 -10.92 -22.22
C ARG A 213 -8.12 -9.50 -22.76
N ARG A 214 -8.08 -8.47 -21.91
CA ARG A 214 -8.08 -7.07 -22.33
C ARG A 214 -6.81 -6.70 -23.10
N GLY A 215 -5.65 -7.18 -22.64
CA GLY A 215 -4.35 -7.02 -23.30
C GLY A 215 -4.32 -7.74 -24.66
N SER A 216 -4.72 -9.01 -24.68
CA SER A 216 -4.75 -9.84 -25.91
C SER A 216 -5.75 -9.30 -26.95
N ILE A 217 -6.94 -8.87 -26.52
CA ILE A 217 -7.93 -8.27 -27.44
C ILE A 217 -7.46 -6.89 -27.93
N SER A 218 -6.67 -6.14 -27.15
CA SER A 218 -6.14 -4.85 -27.60
C SER A 218 -5.11 -4.99 -28.72
N MET A 219 -4.33 -6.08 -28.70
CA MET A 219 -3.35 -6.41 -29.73
C MET A 219 -4.00 -6.94 -31.02
N ILE A 220 -5.10 -7.68 -30.89
CA ILE A 220 -5.82 -8.29 -32.03
C ILE A 220 -6.80 -7.29 -32.67
N VAL A 221 -7.36 -6.35 -31.91
CA VAL A 221 -8.43 -5.46 -32.38
C VAL A 221 -8.08 -3.99 -32.07
N PRO A 222 -7.66 -3.19 -33.08
CA PRO A 222 -7.40 -1.77 -32.87
C PRO A 222 -8.67 -1.03 -32.39
N SER A 223 -8.47 -0.01 -31.55
CA SER A 223 -9.52 0.74 -30.84
C SER A 223 -10.64 1.28 -31.76
N SER A 224 -10.30 1.64 -32.99
CA SER A 224 -11.23 2.08 -34.04
C SER A 224 -12.23 0.99 -34.43
N ARG A 225 -11.79 -0.28 -34.45
CA ARG A 225 -12.62 -1.43 -34.83
C ARG A 225 -13.54 -1.86 -33.68
N ARG A 226 -13.12 -1.70 -32.41
CA ARG A 226 -13.99 -1.95 -31.23
C ARG A 226 -15.26 -1.11 -31.24
N LYS A 227 -15.17 0.19 -31.57
CA LYS A 227 -16.34 1.08 -31.68
C LYS A 227 -17.29 0.68 -32.82
N SER A 228 -16.75 0.17 -33.93
CA SER A 228 -17.57 -0.32 -35.05
C SER A 228 -18.31 -1.62 -34.74
N ILE A 229 -17.67 -2.54 -33.99
CA ILE A 229 -18.25 -3.83 -33.61
C ILE A 229 -19.36 -3.64 -32.57
N SER A 230 -19.15 -2.78 -31.56
CA SER A 230 -20.19 -2.50 -30.55
C SER A 230 -21.43 -1.83 -31.17
N LYS A 231 -21.21 -0.93 -32.14
CA LYS A 231 -22.29 -0.28 -32.90
C LYS A 231 -23.05 -1.27 -33.78
N SER A 232 -22.32 -2.17 -34.46
CA SER A 232 -22.90 -3.23 -35.30
C SER A 232 -23.71 -4.25 -34.49
N ARG A 233 -23.26 -4.58 -33.27
CA ARG A 233 -23.95 -5.52 -32.37
C ARG A 233 -25.26 -4.93 -31.84
N LYS A 234 -25.23 -3.68 -31.34
CA LYS A 234 -26.45 -2.95 -30.95
C LYS A 234 -27.46 -2.81 -32.10
N GLN A 235 -26.98 -2.60 -33.32
CA GLN A 235 -27.85 -2.47 -34.49
C GLN A 235 -28.45 -3.81 -34.95
N ARG A 236 -27.78 -4.93 -34.67
CA ARG A 236 -28.29 -6.28 -34.94
C ARG A 236 -29.36 -6.68 -33.93
N ASP A 237 -29.12 -6.43 -32.64
CA ASP A 237 -30.07 -6.77 -31.58
C ASP A 237 -31.37 -5.96 -31.72
N SER A 238 -31.27 -4.67 -32.07
CA SER A 238 -32.44 -3.81 -32.34
C SER A 238 -33.18 -4.11 -33.65
N ARG A 239 -32.58 -4.88 -34.58
CA ARG A 239 -33.28 -5.42 -35.75
C ARG A 239 -34.00 -6.72 -35.40
N SER A 240 -33.36 -7.58 -34.62
CA SER A 240 -33.96 -8.83 -34.15
C SER A 240 -35.20 -8.57 -33.29
N LEU A 241 -35.13 -7.59 -32.36
CA LEU A 241 -36.27 -7.23 -31.52
C LEU A 241 -37.46 -6.69 -32.32
N ARG A 242 -37.21 -5.89 -33.36
CA ARG A 242 -38.28 -5.40 -34.25
C ARG A 242 -38.94 -6.50 -35.07
N SER A 243 -38.15 -7.46 -35.57
CA SER A 243 -38.69 -8.61 -36.29
C SER A 243 -39.57 -9.50 -35.39
N ILE A 244 -39.23 -9.60 -34.11
CA ILE A 244 -40.03 -10.34 -33.12
C ILE A 244 -41.32 -9.58 -32.78
N GLU A 245 -41.25 -8.26 -32.61
CA GLU A 245 -42.45 -7.42 -32.38
C GLU A 245 -43.41 -7.44 -33.57
N GLU A 246 -42.91 -7.44 -34.80
CA GLU A 246 -43.75 -7.54 -36.01
C GLU A 246 -44.43 -8.90 -36.10
N GLY A 247 -43.71 -10.00 -35.83
CA GLY A 247 -44.30 -11.34 -35.77
C GLY A 247 -45.36 -11.49 -34.67
N LEU A 248 -45.16 -10.88 -33.50
CA LEU A 248 -46.15 -10.87 -32.42
C LEU A 248 -47.42 -10.08 -32.78
N LYS A 249 -47.29 -8.99 -33.56
CA LYS A 249 -48.45 -8.22 -34.05
C LYS A 249 -49.25 -8.99 -35.09
N GLU A 250 -48.60 -9.71 -36.00
CA GLU A 250 -49.28 -10.59 -36.95
C GLU A 250 -50.06 -11.68 -36.22
N ILE A 251 -49.44 -12.35 -35.25
CA ILE A 251 -50.09 -13.40 -34.44
C ILE A 251 -51.28 -12.84 -33.65
N SER A 252 -51.15 -11.66 -33.06
CA SER A 252 -52.25 -11.00 -32.35
C SER A 252 -53.42 -10.65 -33.28
N SER A 253 -53.13 -10.20 -34.51
CA SER A 253 -54.17 -9.86 -35.49
C SER A 253 -54.89 -11.09 -36.06
N GLU A 254 -54.20 -12.23 -36.12
CA GLU A 254 -54.76 -13.52 -36.52
C GLU A 254 -55.67 -14.09 -35.42
N ALA A 255 -55.29 -13.89 -34.16
CA ALA A 255 -56.07 -14.32 -32.99
C ALA A 255 -57.40 -13.54 -32.85
N ASP A 256 -57.40 -12.24 -33.10
CA ASP A 256 -58.62 -11.42 -33.05
C ASP A 256 -59.62 -11.84 -34.16
N LYS A 257 -59.13 -12.11 -35.38
CA LYS A 257 -59.96 -12.62 -36.49
C LYS A 257 -60.54 -14.01 -36.22
N SER A 258 -59.86 -14.84 -35.42
CA SER A 258 -60.36 -16.17 -35.04
C SER A 258 -61.44 -16.12 -33.95
N SER A 259 -61.56 -15.01 -33.21
CA SER A 259 -62.51 -14.86 -32.10
C SER A 259 -63.90 -14.37 -32.53
N GLU A 260 -64.01 -13.68 -33.68
CA GLU A 260 -65.31 -13.26 -34.24
C GLU A 260 -66.05 -14.38 -35.01
N GLY A 261 -65.42 -15.54 -35.21
CA GLY A 261 -65.95 -16.64 -36.02
C GLY A 261 -66.69 -17.76 -35.26
N LYS A 262 -66.77 -17.73 -33.92
CA LYS A 262 -67.42 -18.81 -33.14
C LYS A 262 -68.36 -18.27 -32.06
N GLY A 263 -69.46 -17.67 -32.50
CA GLY A 263 -70.68 -17.54 -31.69
C GLY A 263 -71.70 -18.58 -32.14
N GLY A 264 -71.92 -19.64 -31.34
CA GLY A 264 -73.05 -20.55 -31.52
C GLY A 264 -72.95 -21.90 -30.80
N ALA A 265 -73.83 -22.10 -29.82
CA ALA A 265 -74.26 -23.36 -29.16
C ALA A 265 -73.22 -24.08 -28.26
N THR A 266 -73.50 -24.63 -27.07
CA THR A 266 -74.72 -24.87 -26.26
C THR A 266 -74.27 -25.38 -24.87
N SER A 267 -75.02 -25.00 -23.83
CA SER A 267 -75.46 -25.77 -22.64
C SER A 267 -74.53 -26.74 -21.86
N SER A 268 -74.48 -26.48 -20.53
CA SER A 268 -74.59 -27.40 -19.38
C SER A 268 -73.63 -28.59 -19.20
N GLU A 269 -72.90 -28.64 -18.08
CA GLU A 269 -73.20 -29.52 -16.93
C GLU A 269 -72.17 -29.36 -15.78
N ASP A 270 -72.70 -29.51 -14.57
CA ASP A 270 -72.02 -29.61 -13.28
C ASP A 270 -70.98 -30.74 -13.21
N THR A 271 -69.93 -30.53 -12.42
CA THR A 271 -69.54 -31.42 -11.31
C THR A 271 -68.39 -30.80 -10.53
N GLY A 272 -68.64 -30.53 -9.25
CA GLY A 272 -67.58 -30.19 -8.30
C GLY A 272 -66.79 -31.43 -7.89
N LEU A 273 -65.54 -31.21 -7.44
CA LEU A 273 -65.04 -31.65 -6.14
C LEU A 273 -63.55 -31.35 -6.00
N GLU A 274 -63.29 -30.47 -5.02
CA GLU A 274 -62.34 -30.68 -3.93
C GLU A 274 -60.82 -30.46 -4.08
N LYS A 275 -60.35 -29.73 -3.05
CA LYS A 275 -59.03 -29.69 -2.39
C LYS A 275 -58.05 -28.64 -2.94
N SER A 276 -57.94 -27.47 -2.31
CA SER A 276 -57.38 -27.21 -0.96
C SER A 276 -55.89 -27.58 -0.88
N CYS A 277 -55.01 -26.56 -0.84
CA CYS A 277 -53.97 -26.47 0.18
C CYS A 277 -53.26 -25.09 0.14
N TYR A 278 -53.53 -24.28 1.18
CA TYR A 278 -52.68 -23.27 1.85
C TYR A 278 -52.08 -22.09 1.05
N LYS A 279 -52.52 -20.83 1.28
CA LYS A 279 -52.27 -19.94 2.44
C LYS A 279 -50.77 -19.64 2.69
N GLU A 280 -50.33 -18.39 2.47
CA GLU A 280 -50.20 -17.33 3.51
C GLU A 280 -49.09 -17.73 4.51
N GLU A 281 -47.95 -17.05 4.65
CA GLU A 281 -47.75 -15.69 5.17
C GLU A 281 -46.25 -15.33 5.11
N ILE A 282 -45.95 -14.04 4.91
CA ILE A 282 -45.02 -13.18 5.67
C ILE A 282 -43.58 -13.70 5.92
N VAL A 283 -42.59 -13.05 5.28
CA VAL A 283 -41.65 -12.03 5.83
C VAL A 283 -40.88 -11.43 4.65
#